data_AF-D4D8Y8-F1
#
_entry.id   AF-D4D8Y8-F1
#
_cell.length_a   1.000
_cell.length_b   1.000
_cell.length_c   1.000
_cell.angle_alpha   90.00
_cell.angle_beta   90.00
_cell.angle_gamma   90.00
#
_symmetry.space_group_name_H-M   'P 1'
#
loop_
_entity.id
_entity.type
_entity.pdbx_description
1 polymer ?
#
loop_
_entity_poly.entity_id
_entity_poly.type
_entity_poly.pdbx_seq_one_letter_code
_entity_poly.pdbx_strand_id
1 'polypeptide(L)'
;MESFGMANFIYIISTSEQGNGFSGLSTWHKVLAVLYVLHYVNRALITPLFLAPSMSPIHIEIFFFAILFHYLASSTFASWLLGYKTVLATAGTPEAPGAMYDTTIATAPKLTGYMAYVPYIGLAIFLVGMYGNIQSENTLFELRKEEAHRRQKKQDDSAAVRSNGKSIYDKVYVLPPAEGYFSSILFPHYALEWIEWTGFVIIALSVTTLNVASVTAESAASTGVVQLAPFYAPVAKFFMSTCGLPLPFPVLLICVNIMTTTAVRARWGRTWYIEHFGEKAVGGRGAFVPYCKWL
;
A
#
# COMPACT_ATOMS: atom_id res chain seq x y z
N MET A 1 2.87 -15.04 1.03
CA MET A 1 2.16 -14.62 -0.20
C MET A 1 2.71 -13.30 -0.74
N GLU A 2 2.85 -12.27 0.09
CA GLU A 2 3.32 -10.94 -0.32
C GLU A 2 4.75 -10.94 -0.91
N SER A 3 5.61 -11.84 -0.44
CA SER A 3 7.00 -12.00 -0.91
C SER A 3 7.11 -12.34 -2.40
N PHE A 4 6.09 -12.98 -2.99
CA PHE A 4 6.06 -13.31 -4.42
C PHE A 4 6.04 -12.04 -5.27
N GLY A 5 5.28 -11.02 -4.86
CA GLY A 5 5.24 -9.74 -5.56
C GLY A 5 6.58 -9.03 -5.50
N MET A 6 7.21 -8.98 -4.32
CA MET A 6 8.52 -8.38 -4.12
C MET A 6 9.62 -9.10 -4.93
N ALA A 7 9.66 -10.43 -4.90
CA ALA A 7 10.62 -11.21 -5.68
C ALA A 7 10.44 -10.98 -7.19
N ASN A 8 9.19 -10.97 -7.67
CA ASN A 8 8.88 -10.68 -9.07
C ASN A 8 9.29 -9.25 -9.48
N PHE A 9 9.06 -8.26 -8.61
CA PHE A 9 9.52 -6.88 -8.85
C PHE A 9 11.03 -6.81 -9.03
N ILE A 10 11.79 -7.39 -8.10
CA ILE A 10 13.26 -7.43 -8.15
C ILE A 10 13.72 -8.14 -9.42
N TYR A 11 13.11 -9.29 -9.75
CA TYR A 11 13.42 -10.03 -10.96
C TYR A 11 13.25 -9.17 -12.22
N ILE A 12 12.09 -8.54 -12.43
CA ILE A 12 11.82 -7.71 -13.61
C ILE A 12 12.82 -6.56 -13.72
N ILE A 13 13.03 -5.82 -12.62
CA ILE A 13 13.92 -4.65 -12.58
C ILE A 13 15.40 -5.03 -12.82
N SER A 14 15.79 -6.24 -12.41
CA SER A 14 17.17 -6.74 -12.54
C SER A 14 17.48 -7.37 -13.91
N THR A 15 16.48 -7.91 -14.59
CA THR A 15 16.66 -8.69 -15.84
C THR A 15 16.20 -7.97 -17.10
N SER A 16 15.39 -6.91 -16.96
CA SER A 16 14.90 -6.17 -18.11
C SER A 16 16.03 -5.42 -18.83
N GLU A 17 16.11 -5.61 -20.15
CA GLU A 17 17.01 -4.86 -21.04
C GLU A 17 16.47 -3.45 -21.35
N GLN A 18 15.16 -3.22 -21.15
CA GLN A 18 14.54 -1.91 -21.30
C GLN A 18 15.23 -0.88 -20.41
N GLY A 19 15.70 0.21 -21.01
CA GLY A 19 16.31 1.33 -20.27
C GLY A 19 17.58 0.96 -19.49
N ASN A 20 18.31 -0.08 -19.88
CA ASN A 20 19.45 -0.64 -19.13
C ASN A 20 19.07 -1.14 -17.71
N GLY A 21 17.84 -1.62 -17.53
CA GLY A 21 17.33 -2.16 -16.27
C GLY A 21 17.43 -1.16 -15.12
N PHE A 22 17.68 -1.65 -13.90
CA PHE A 22 17.84 -0.81 -12.71
C PHE A 22 18.94 0.25 -12.85
N SER A 23 20.04 -0.09 -13.51
CA SER A 23 21.22 0.79 -13.60
C SER A 23 20.93 2.08 -14.38
N GLY A 24 20.13 1.98 -15.45
CA GLY A 24 19.75 3.13 -16.28
C GLY A 24 18.63 4.00 -15.72
N LEU A 25 17.98 3.58 -14.62
CA LEU A 25 16.96 4.39 -13.95
C LEU A 25 17.55 5.67 -13.35
N SER A 26 16.78 6.76 -13.40
CA SER A 26 17.13 7.99 -12.70
C SER A 26 17.12 7.82 -11.19
N THR A 27 17.71 8.77 -10.45
CA THR A 27 17.79 8.72 -8.98
C THR A 27 16.43 8.51 -8.32
N TRP A 28 15.39 9.26 -8.73
CA TRP A 28 14.07 9.16 -8.11
C TRP A 28 13.32 7.87 -8.47
N HIS A 29 13.55 7.30 -9.66
CA HIS A 29 13.06 5.96 -10.00
C HIS A 29 13.68 4.90 -9.09
N LYS A 30 15.00 4.99 -8.86
CA LYS A 30 15.71 4.10 -7.93
C LYS A 30 15.20 4.23 -6.50
N VAL A 31 14.94 5.45 -6.04
CA VAL A 31 14.33 5.69 -4.71
C VAL A 31 12.96 5.00 -4.62
N LEU A 32 12.07 5.17 -5.59
CA LEU A 32 10.76 4.49 -5.60
C LEU A 32 10.91 2.95 -5.56
N ALA A 33 11.81 2.38 -6.36
CA ALA A 33 12.09 0.94 -6.31
C ALA A 33 12.56 0.48 -4.93
N VAL A 34 13.50 1.22 -4.33
CA VAL A 34 14.06 0.89 -3.00
C VAL A 34 12.99 1.01 -1.92
N LEU A 35 12.18 2.06 -1.92
CA LEU A 35 11.10 2.24 -0.94
C LEU A 35 10.04 1.14 -1.06
N TYR A 36 9.65 0.76 -2.28
CA TYR A 36 8.73 -0.36 -2.51
C TYR A 36 9.29 -1.68 -1.95
N VAL A 37 10.57 -1.98 -2.24
CA VAL A 37 11.23 -3.18 -1.72
C VAL A 37 11.35 -3.10 -0.20
N LEU A 38 11.72 -1.96 0.36
CA LEU A 38 11.86 -1.76 1.81
C LEU A 38 10.54 -2.03 2.55
N HIS A 39 9.43 -1.49 2.04
CA HIS A 39 8.08 -1.77 2.55
C HIS A 39 7.80 -3.28 2.57
N TYR A 40 8.02 -3.97 1.45
CA TYR A 40 7.74 -5.41 1.36
C TYR A 40 8.76 -6.29 2.09
N VAL A 41 10.00 -5.84 2.32
CA VAL A 41 10.92 -6.55 3.22
C VAL A 41 10.34 -6.55 4.64
N ASN A 42 9.83 -5.39 5.11
CA ASN A 42 9.17 -5.33 6.40
C ASN A 42 7.90 -6.21 6.43
N ARG A 43 6.99 -6.00 5.48
CA ARG A 43 5.68 -6.67 5.45
C ARG A 43 5.73 -8.17 5.16
N ALA A 44 6.55 -8.59 4.20
CA ALA A 44 6.54 -9.96 3.71
C ALA A 44 7.55 -10.89 4.39
N LEU A 45 8.62 -10.33 4.96
CA LEU A 45 9.69 -11.09 5.59
C LEU A 45 9.79 -10.79 7.09
N ILE A 46 10.02 -9.53 7.48
CA ILE A 46 10.33 -9.21 8.88
C ILE A 46 9.13 -9.49 9.80
N THR A 47 7.98 -8.91 9.47
CA THR A 47 6.76 -9.04 10.29
C THR A 47 6.34 -10.50 10.45
N PRO A 48 6.15 -11.29 9.37
CA PRO A 48 5.62 -12.65 9.51
C PRO A 48 6.62 -13.64 10.10
N LEU A 49 7.92 -13.48 9.86
CA LEU A 49 8.94 -14.45 10.29
C LEU A 49 9.45 -14.19 11.71
N PHE A 50 9.49 -12.93 12.17
CA PHE A 50 10.17 -12.58 13.41
C PHE A 50 9.29 -11.86 14.43
N LEU A 51 8.24 -11.14 13.99
CA LEU A 51 7.49 -10.25 14.89
C LEU A 51 6.11 -10.82 15.27
N ALA A 52 5.37 -11.35 14.29
CA ALA A 52 4.00 -11.80 14.47
C ALA A 52 3.92 -13.04 15.39
N PRO A 53 3.19 -12.99 16.52
CA PRO A 53 3.17 -14.08 17.50
C PRO A 53 2.36 -15.31 17.05
N SER A 54 1.25 -15.08 16.36
CA SER A 54 0.43 -16.13 15.75
C SER A 54 -0.55 -15.51 14.75
N MET A 55 -0.67 -16.15 13.60
CA MET A 55 -1.62 -15.82 12.53
C MET A 55 -2.62 -16.96 12.40
N SER A 56 -3.91 -16.63 12.29
CA SER A 56 -4.95 -17.63 12.07
C SER A 56 -4.76 -18.32 10.70
N PRO A 57 -5.15 -19.60 10.55
CA PRO A 57 -5.07 -20.30 9.27
C PRO A 57 -5.81 -19.52 8.18
N ILE A 58 -5.18 -19.40 7.01
CA ILE A 58 -5.73 -18.71 5.84
C ILE A 58 -6.24 -19.77 4.86
N HIS A 59 -7.41 -19.53 4.28
CA HIS A 59 -7.96 -20.36 3.22
C HIS A 59 -7.02 -20.39 2.00
N ILE A 60 -6.84 -21.57 1.40
CA ILE A 60 -5.85 -21.77 0.33
C ILE A 60 -6.17 -20.95 -0.92
N GLU A 61 -7.45 -20.71 -1.19
CA GLU A 61 -7.91 -19.88 -2.30
C GLU A 61 -7.45 -18.44 -2.11
N ILE A 62 -7.62 -17.89 -0.91
CA ILE A 62 -7.18 -16.53 -0.55
C ILE A 62 -5.66 -16.39 -0.69
N PHE A 63 -4.92 -17.43 -0.33
CA PHE A 63 -3.47 -17.46 -0.50
C PHE A 63 -3.06 -17.31 -1.98
N PHE A 64 -3.68 -18.07 -2.89
CA PHE A 64 -3.39 -17.96 -4.32
C PHE A 64 -3.87 -16.64 -4.93
N PHE A 65 -5.05 -16.15 -4.54
CA PHE A 65 -5.54 -14.83 -4.96
C PHE A 65 -4.57 -13.72 -4.54
N ALA A 66 -4.04 -13.78 -3.32
CA ALA A 66 -3.06 -12.81 -2.86
C ALA A 66 -1.74 -12.90 -3.64
N ILE A 67 -1.23 -14.10 -3.94
CA ILE A 67 -0.05 -14.26 -4.80
C ILE A 67 -0.30 -13.62 -6.17
N LEU A 68 -1.42 -13.94 -6.80
CA LEU A 68 -1.78 -13.40 -8.11
C LEU A 68 -1.88 -11.87 -8.06
N PHE A 69 -2.56 -11.32 -7.05
CA PHE A 69 -2.68 -9.88 -6.85
C PHE A 69 -1.30 -9.22 -6.73
N HIS A 70 -0.42 -9.73 -5.85
CA HIS A 70 0.91 -9.17 -5.65
C HIS A 70 1.81 -9.32 -6.88
N TYR A 71 1.68 -10.42 -7.62
CA TYR A 71 2.41 -10.65 -8.86
C TYR A 71 2.00 -9.66 -9.96
N LEU A 72 0.69 -9.44 -10.14
CA LEU A 72 0.17 -8.47 -11.11
C LEU A 72 0.55 -7.04 -10.71
N ALA A 73 0.30 -6.65 -9.45
CA ALA A 73 0.61 -5.32 -8.95
C ALA A 73 2.11 -4.99 -9.10
N SER A 74 2.99 -5.94 -8.77
CA SER A 74 4.42 -5.74 -8.90
C SER A 74 4.90 -5.68 -10.35
N SER A 75 4.29 -6.48 -11.24
CA SER A 75 4.58 -6.43 -12.68
C SER A 75 4.18 -5.08 -13.27
N THR A 76 2.97 -4.61 -12.97
CA THR A 76 2.49 -3.29 -13.44
C THR A 76 3.40 -2.17 -12.95
N PHE A 77 3.79 -2.20 -11.68
CA PHE A 77 4.67 -1.18 -11.12
C PHE A 77 6.09 -1.24 -11.70
N ALA A 78 6.68 -2.44 -11.83
CA ALA A 78 8.03 -2.61 -12.39
C ALA A 78 8.10 -2.16 -13.85
N SER A 79 7.15 -2.59 -14.68
CA SER A 79 7.09 -2.17 -16.10
C SER A 79 6.92 -0.66 -16.22
N TRP A 80 6.04 -0.06 -15.42
CA TRP A 80 5.89 1.39 -15.42
C TRP A 80 7.19 2.12 -15.03
N LEU A 81 7.88 1.63 -14.01
CA LEU A 81 9.14 2.22 -13.53
C LEU A 81 10.29 2.09 -14.54
N LEU A 82 10.30 1.02 -15.36
CA LEU A 82 11.27 0.79 -16.44
C LEU A 82 10.98 1.62 -17.70
N GLY A 83 9.90 2.39 -17.70
CA GLY A 83 9.57 3.27 -18.82
C GLY A 83 8.68 2.63 -19.90
N TYR A 84 8.02 1.49 -19.62
CA TYR A 84 7.03 0.94 -20.54
C TYR A 84 5.83 1.89 -20.63
N LYS A 85 5.54 2.36 -21.85
CA LYS A 85 4.52 3.38 -22.10
C LYS A 85 3.14 2.92 -21.68
N THR A 86 2.47 3.76 -20.89
CA THR A 86 1.06 3.59 -20.54
C THR A 86 0.25 4.72 -21.17
N VAL A 87 -0.58 4.36 -22.15
CA VAL A 87 -1.50 5.30 -22.80
C VAL A 87 -2.86 5.20 -22.11
N LEU A 88 -3.26 6.29 -21.45
CA LEU A 88 -4.55 6.37 -20.76
C LEU A 88 -5.56 7.08 -21.64
N ALA A 89 -6.72 6.44 -21.85
CA ALA A 89 -7.87 7.06 -22.47
C ALA A 89 -8.88 7.48 -21.39
N THR A 90 -9.18 8.78 -21.33
CA THR A 90 -10.38 9.25 -20.62
C THR A 90 -11.60 8.95 -21.48
N ALA A 91 -12.64 8.35 -20.88
CA ALA A 91 -13.78 7.75 -21.57
C ALA A 91 -14.16 8.39 -22.92
N GLY A 92 -13.89 7.63 -23.98
CA GLY A 92 -14.29 7.80 -25.38
C GLY A 92 -14.16 6.43 -26.06
N THR A 93 -14.95 6.14 -27.10
CA THR A 93 -14.90 4.81 -27.76
C THR A 93 -13.54 4.57 -28.41
N PRO A 94 -13.18 3.31 -28.78
CA PRO A 94 -11.97 3.06 -29.57
C PRO A 94 -11.90 3.87 -30.87
N GLU A 95 -13.05 4.26 -31.44
CA GLU A 95 -13.13 5.11 -32.63
C GLU A 95 -13.05 6.62 -32.34
N ALA A 96 -13.26 7.03 -31.08
CA ALA A 96 -13.20 8.43 -30.63
C ALA A 96 -12.68 8.49 -29.20
N PRO A 97 -11.40 8.14 -28.97
CA PRO A 97 -10.81 8.18 -27.65
C PRO A 97 -10.85 9.64 -27.18
N GLY A 98 -11.22 9.87 -25.92
CA GLY A 98 -11.06 11.18 -25.31
C GLY A 98 -9.59 11.62 -25.32
N ALA A 99 -9.23 12.60 -24.49
CA ALA A 99 -7.81 12.96 -24.38
C ALA A 99 -6.98 11.72 -24.00
N MET A 100 -6.01 11.38 -24.87
CA MET A 100 -5.00 10.37 -24.61
C MET A 100 -3.77 11.02 -23.99
N TYR A 101 -3.20 10.35 -23.00
CA TYR A 101 -2.03 10.84 -22.29
C TYR A 101 -0.92 9.79 -22.29
N ASP A 102 0.26 10.16 -22.77
CA ASP A 102 1.48 9.36 -22.60
C ASP A 102 2.09 9.76 -21.24
N THR A 103 2.06 8.82 -20.30
CA THR A 103 2.42 9.07 -18.89
C THR A 103 3.78 8.53 -18.51
N THR A 104 4.66 8.20 -19.47
CA THR A 104 5.88 7.43 -19.14
C THR A 104 7.15 7.97 -19.77
N ILE A 105 8.20 8.17 -18.95
CA ILE A 105 9.59 8.28 -19.42
C ILE A 105 10.51 7.52 -18.46
N ALA A 106 11.43 6.71 -18.98
CA ALA A 106 12.53 6.12 -18.19
C ALA A 106 13.53 7.17 -17.67
N THR A 107 13.51 8.37 -18.26
CA THR A 107 14.33 9.53 -17.90
C THR A 107 13.45 10.50 -17.13
N ALA A 108 13.79 10.78 -15.87
CA ALA A 108 13.02 11.74 -15.08
C ALA A 108 12.96 13.10 -15.79
N PRO A 109 11.80 13.79 -15.77
CA PRO A 109 11.69 15.14 -16.30
C PRO A 109 12.69 16.07 -15.62
N LYS A 110 13.14 17.11 -16.34
CA LYS A 110 13.83 18.22 -15.69
C LYS A 110 12.83 18.92 -14.75
N LEU A 111 12.97 18.67 -13.46
CA LEU A 111 12.12 19.27 -12.44
C LEU A 111 12.41 20.78 -12.34
N THR A 112 11.39 21.61 -12.49
CA THR A 112 11.48 23.08 -12.39
C THR A 112 10.47 23.63 -11.40
N GLY A 113 10.80 24.75 -10.76
CA GLY A 113 9.91 25.39 -9.79
C GLY A 113 9.63 24.50 -8.56
N TYR A 114 8.38 24.50 -8.09
CA TYR A 114 7.99 23.74 -6.89
C TYR A 114 8.17 22.22 -7.03
N MET A 115 8.11 21.69 -8.26
CA MET A 115 8.26 20.26 -8.55
C MET A 115 9.65 19.71 -8.20
N ALA A 116 10.67 20.56 -8.07
CA ALA A 116 11.98 20.17 -7.58
C ALA A 116 11.97 19.70 -6.11
N TYR A 117 11.02 20.20 -5.30
CA TYR A 117 10.91 19.89 -3.87
C TYR A 117 9.91 18.77 -3.58
N VAL A 118 8.96 18.52 -4.47
CA VAL A 118 7.92 17.49 -4.37
C VAL A 118 8.44 16.11 -3.95
N PRO A 119 9.49 15.54 -4.59
CA PRO A 119 9.94 14.20 -4.21
C PRO A 119 10.55 14.13 -2.80
N TYR A 120 11.14 15.21 -2.30
CA TYR A 120 11.65 15.26 -0.93
C TYR A 120 10.52 15.31 0.10
N ILE A 121 9.45 16.07 -0.19
CA ILE A 121 8.24 16.11 0.63
C ILE A 121 7.59 14.72 0.65
N GLY A 122 7.44 14.10 -0.53
CA GLY A 122 6.91 12.75 -0.64
C GLY A 122 7.75 11.72 0.14
N LEU A 123 9.08 11.81 0.08
CA LEU A 123 9.99 10.97 0.86
C LEU A 123 9.81 11.16 2.37
N ALA A 124 9.72 12.39 2.85
CA ALA A 124 9.48 12.66 4.27
C ALA A 124 8.15 12.08 4.75
N ILE A 125 7.08 12.28 3.98
CA ILE A 125 5.76 11.71 4.26
C ILE A 125 5.81 10.19 4.27
N PHE A 126 6.48 9.58 3.28
CA PHE A 126 6.66 8.13 3.19
C PHE A 126 7.32 7.58 4.46
N LEU A 127 8.46 8.15 4.85
CA LEU A 127 9.24 7.66 5.99
C LEU A 127 8.49 7.83 7.33
N VAL A 128 7.77 8.94 7.50
CA VAL A 128 6.93 9.16 8.70
C VAL A 128 5.79 8.14 8.74
N GLY A 129 5.12 7.90 7.62
CA GLY A 129 4.06 6.90 7.50
C GLY A 129 4.57 5.49 7.81
N MET A 130 5.68 5.09 7.19
CA MET A 130 6.29 3.77 7.37
C MET A 130 6.73 3.55 8.82
N TYR A 131 7.41 4.52 9.42
CA TYR A 131 7.82 4.44 10.83
C TYR A 131 6.61 4.28 11.76
N GLY A 132 5.58 5.09 11.54
CA GLY A 132 4.34 5.03 12.33
C GLY A 132 3.59 3.70 12.15
N ASN A 133 3.53 3.18 10.93
CA ASN A 133 2.93 1.89 10.63
C ASN A 133 3.62 0.75 11.40
N ILE A 134 4.95 0.67 11.29
CA ILE A 134 5.77 -0.36 11.96
C ILE A 134 5.64 -0.25 13.47
N GLN A 135 5.75 0.96 14.02
CA GLN A 135 5.65 1.20 15.45
C GLN A 135 4.28 0.74 15.99
N SER A 136 3.20 1.12 15.30
CA SER A 136 1.84 0.75 15.70
C SER A 136 1.60 -0.76 15.62
N GLU A 137 2.14 -1.44 14.61
CA GLU A 137 2.03 -2.88 14.44
C GLU A 137 2.82 -3.64 15.53
N ASN A 138 4.04 -3.19 15.84
CA ASN A 138 4.85 -3.76 16.90
C ASN A 138 4.18 -3.66 18.28
N THR A 139 3.59 -2.51 18.60
CA THR A 139 2.80 -2.35 19.84
C THR A 139 1.68 -3.39 19.92
N LEU A 140 0.96 -3.65 18.82
CA LEU A 140 -0.10 -4.67 18.82
C LEU A 140 0.45 -6.09 19.02
N PHE A 141 1.62 -6.39 18.47
CA PHE A 141 2.28 -7.69 18.71
C PHE A 141 2.76 -7.85 20.13
N GLU A 142 3.34 -6.82 20.72
CA GLU A 142 3.79 -6.81 22.12
C GLU A 142 2.62 -7.04 23.07
N LEU A 143 1.52 -6.30 22.91
CA LEU A 143 0.30 -6.49 23.71
C LEU A 143 -0.22 -7.93 23.64
N ARG A 144 -0.20 -8.54 22.45
CA ARG A 144 -0.61 -9.96 22.29
C ARG A 144 0.37 -10.92 22.96
N LYS A 145 1.68 -10.67 22.89
CA LYS A 145 2.70 -11.51 23.54
C LYS A 145 2.60 -11.43 25.06
N GLU A 146 2.49 -10.24 25.61
CA GLU A 146 2.34 -10.00 27.04
C GLU A 146 1.09 -10.68 27.59
N GLU A 147 -0.05 -10.54 26.91
CA GLU A 147 -1.29 -11.18 27.32
C GLU A 147 -1.21 -12.72 27.25
N ALA A 148 -0.54 -13.27 26.24
CA ALA A 148 -0.32 -14.71 26.11
C ALA A 148 0.48 -15.26 27.31
N HIS A 149 1.61 -14.61 27.65
CA HIS A 149 2.43 -15.00 28.79
C HIS A 149 1.70 -14.82 30.13
N ARG A 150 0.90 -13.76 30.28
CA ARG A 150 0.08 -13.55 31.49
C ARG A 150 -0.96 -14.67 31.68
N ARG A 151 -1.60 -15.12 30.60
CA ARG A 151 -2.56 -16.24 30.63
C ARG A 151 -1.88 -17.56 30.98
N GLN A 152 -0.70 -17.82 30.42
CA GLN A 152 0.10 -19.02 30.70
C GLN A 152 0.48 -19.09 32.18
N LYS A 153 1.05 -18.02 32.74
CA LYS A 153 1.47 -17.98 34.15
C LYS A 153 0.29 -18.27 35.10
N LYS A 154 -0.88 -17.70 34.83
CA LYS A 154 -2.10 -17.99 35.61
C LYS A 154 -2.53 -19.45 35.53
N GLN A 155 -2.38 -20.11 34.37
CA GLN A 155 -2.74 -21.53 34.23
C GLN A 155 -1.78 -22.43 35.01
N ASP A 156 -0.48 -22.13 34.99
CA ASP A 156 0.53 -22.88 35.74
C ASP A 156 0.28 -22.77 37.26
N ASP A 157 -0.08 -21.59 37.75
CA ASP A 157 -0.43 -21.36 39.16
C ASP A 157 -1.74 -22.06 39.58
N SER A 158 -2.64 -22.36 38.63
CA SER A 158 -3.97 -22.93 38.90
C SER A 158 -4.04 -24.47 38.84
N ALA A 159 -2.92 -25.16 38.57
CA ALA A 159 -2.86 -26.62 38.33
C ALA A 159 -3.89 -27.16 37.31
N ALA A 160 -4.41 -26.30 36.43
CA ALA A 160 -5.39 -26.67 35.43
C ALA A 160 -4.71 -27.45 34.30
N VAL A 161 -5.41 -28.45 33.76
CA VAL A 161 -4.96 -29.33 32.67
C VAL A 161 -4.28 -28.52 31.56
N ARG A 162 -3.03 -28.86 31.24
CA ARG A 162 -2.26 -28.25 30.15
C ARG A 162 -3.09 -28.25 28.88
N SER A 163 -3.24 -27.07 28.28
CA SER A 163 -4.03 -26.92 27.07
C SER A 163 -3.51 -27.84 25.96
N ASN A 164 -4.47 -28.40 25.23
CA ASN A 164 -4.38 -29.45 24.23
C ASN A 164 -3.43 -29.07 23.06
N GLY A 165 -2.10 -29.19 23.23
CA GLY A 165 -1.09 -29.05 22.16
C GLY A 165 -1.06 -27.72 21.38
N LYS A 166 -1.85 -26.71 21.77
CA LYS A 166 -1.98 -25.42 21.06
C LYS A 166 -0.96 -24.40 21.56
N SER A 167 -0.47 -23.58 20.65
CA SER A 167 0.45 -22.47 20.96
C SER A 167 -0.17 -21.50 21.96
N ILE A 168 0.65 -20.96 22.87
CA ILE A 168 0.22 -19.95 23.87
C ILE A 168 -0.34 -18.67 23.22
N TYR A 169 -0.01 -18.45 21.95
CA TYR A 169 -0.44 -17.29 21.17
C TYR A 169 -1.76 -17.52 20.41
N ASP A 170 -2.38 -18.70 20.52
CA ASP A 170 -3.63 -19.02 19.82
C ASP A 170 -4.80 -18.14 20.31
N LYS A 171 -5.44 -17.42 19.39
CA LYS A 171 -6.62 -16.56 19.62
C LYS A 171 -6.49 -15.58 20.80
N VAL A 172 -5.28 -15.05 21.02
CA VAL A 172 -5.06 -13.98 22.00
C VAL A 172 -5.33 -12.63 21.35
N TYR A 173 -6.41 -11.99 21.80
CA TYR A 173 -6.82 -10.64 21.38
C TYR A 173 -6.82 -9.70 22.58
N VAL A 174 -6.35 -8.48 22.34
CA VAL A 174 -6.23 -7.42 23.34
C VAL A 174 -6.76 -6.13 22.75
N LEU A 175 -7.58 -5.42 23.51
CA LEU A 175 -7.95 -4.05 23.18
C LEU A 175 -6.78 -3.15 23.55
N PRO A 176 -6.15 -2.43 22.60
CA PRO A 176 -5.02 -1.57 22.91
C PRO A 176 -5.44 -0.46 23.90
N PRO A 177 -4.55 -0.08 24.85
CA PRO A 177 -4.80 1.04 25.74
C PRO A 177 -4.93 2.33 24.94
N ALA A 178 -5.64 3.32 25.50
CA ALA A 178 -5.92 4.59 24.84
C ALA A 178 -4.72 5.56 24.91
N GLU A 179 -3.58 5.14 24.36
CA GLU A 179 -2.31 5.86 24.40
C GLU A 179 -1.81 6.18 22.99
N GLY A 180 -1.14 7.32 22.82
CA GLY A 180 -0.61 7.76 21.52
C GLY A 180 -1.70 7.75 20.43
N TYR A 181 -1.41 7.14 19.28
CA TYR A 181 -2.39 7.00 18.19
C TYR A 181 -3.63 6.19 18.58
N PHE A 182 -3.47 5.18 19.45
CA PHE A 182 -4.56 4.31 19.91
C PHE A 182 -5.59 5.02 20.80
N SER A 183 -5.31 6.25 21.23
CA SER A 183 -6.29 7.11 21.91
C SER A 183 -7.41 7.60 21.00
N SER A 184 -7.16 7.68 19.68
CA SER A 184 -8.08 8.26 18.71
C SER A 184 -8.64 7.25 17.71
N ILE A 185 -7.86 6.22 17.35
CA ILE A 185 -8.20 5.19 16.37
C ILE A 185 -7.73 3.80 16.80
N LEU A 186 -8.41 2.74 16.38
CA LEU A 186 -8.06 1.35 16.73
C LEU A 186 -7.01 0.72 15.81
N PHE A 187 -6.92 1.18 14.56
CA PHE A 187 -6.03 0.63 13.53
C PHE A 187 -5.08 1.71 12.98
N PRO A 188 -4.24 2.34 13.83
CA PRO A 188 -3.32 3.37 13.38
C PRO A 188 -2.31 2.88 12.35
N HIS A 189 -1.91 1.60 12.40
CA HIS A 189 -1.05 1.00 11.39
C HIS A 189 -1.63 1.13 9.97
N TYR A 190 -2.94 0.98 9.77
CA TYR A 190 -3.54 1.19 8.45
C TYR A 190 -3.53 2.67 8.04
N ALA A 191 -3.94 3.58 8.93
CA ALA A 191 -3.95 5.00 8.62
C ALA A 191 -2.53 5.53 8.29
N LEU A 192 -1.51 5.06 9.01
CA LEU A 192 -0.12 5.44 8.80
C LEU A 192 0.47 4.81 7.53
N GLU A 193 0.02 3.60 7.16
CA GLU A 193 0.31 3.02 5.84
C GLU A 193 -0.30 3.87 4.72
N TRP A 194 -1.46 4.49 4.91
CA TRP A 194 -2.02 5.39 3.88
C TRP A 194 -1.17 6.64 3.71
N ILE A 195 -0.63 7.18 4.81
CA ILE A 195 0.32 8.29 4.76
C ILE A 195 1.58 7.85 4.00
N GLU A 196 2.09 6.65 4.27
CA GLU A 196 3.22 6.06 3.56
C GLU A 196 2.99 6.03 2.05
N TRP A 197 1.90 5.40 1.59
CA TRP A 197 1.60 5.27 0.16
C TRP A 197 1.19 6.58 -0.50
N THR A 198 0.64 7.53 0.26
CA THR A 198 0.42 8.91 -0.23
C THR A 198 1.75 9.60 -0.51
N GLY A 199 2.72 9.48 0.40
CA GLY A 199 4.09 9.95 0.18
C GLY A 199 4.72 9.31 -1.07
N PHE A 200 4.49 8.01 -1.25
CA PHE A 200 4.96 7.26 -2.43
C PHE A 200 4.37 7.80 -3.74
N VAL A 201 3.06 8.10 -3.78
CA VAL A 201 2.40 8.75 -4.93
C VAL A 201 2.99 10.14 -5.19
N ILE A 202 3.27 10.92 -4.15
CA ILE A 202 3.87 12.25 -4.28
C ILE A 202 5.26 12.17 -4.92
N ILE A 203 6.10 11.20 -4.53
CA ILE A 203 7.38 10.96 -5.21
C ILE A 203 7.14 10.56 -6.67
N ALA A 204 6.15 9.71 -6.93
CA ALA A 204 5.81 9.26 -8.28
C ALA A 204 5.46 10.42 -9.23
N LEU A 205 4.85 11.50 -8.73
CA LEU A 205 4.60 12.72 -9.53
C LEU A 205 5.88 13.32 -10.14
N SER A 206 7.01 13.20 -9.45
CA SER A 206 8.30 13.78 -9.90
C SER A 206 9.00 12.97 -11.00
N VAL A 207 8.63 11.70 -11.17
CA VAL A 207 9.19 10.83 -12.23
C VAL A 207 8.23 10.67 -13.40
N THR A 208 6.96 11.02 -13.22
CA THR A 208 5.94 10.97 -14.25
C THR A 208 5.99 12.25 -15.07
N THR A 209 5.85 12.15 -16.39
CA THR A 209 5.67 13.33 -17.24
C THR A 209 4.27 13.39 -17.79
N LEU A 210 3.79 14.60 -18.04
CA LEU A 210 2.54 14.84 -18.73
C LEU A 210 2.88 15.17 -20.18
N ASN A 211 2.84 14.16 -21.06
CA ASN A 211 2.89 14.38 -22.50
C ASN A 211 1.47 14.25 -23.06
N VAL A 212 0.86 15.41 -23.35
CA VAL A 212 -0.41 15.47 -24.09
C VAL A 212 -0.06 15.44 -25.57
N ALA A 213 -0.15 14.25 -26.18
CA ALA A 213 0.04 14.09 -27.62
C ALA A 213 -1.25 13.59 -28.26
N SER A 214 -1.58 14.11 -29.44
CA SER A 214 -2.57 13.48 -30.32
C SER A 214 -1.99 12.16 -30.81
N VAL A 215 -2.38 11.05 -30.16
CA VAL A 215 -1.98 9.71 -30.55
C VAL A 215 -2.59 9.41 -31.93
N THR A 216 -1.75 9.22 -32.94
CA THR A 216 -2.20 8.74 -34.26
C THR A 216 -2.64 7.28 -34.17
N ALA A 217 -3.56 6.84 -35.04
CA ALA A 217 -4.07 5.46 -35.04
C ALA A 217 -2.95 4.39 -35.08
N GLU A 218 -1.81 4.69 -35.72
CA GLU A 218 -0.61 3.82 -35.76
C GLU A 218 0.09 3.68 -34.39
N SER A 219 0.08 4.74 -33.58
CA SER A 219 0.69 4.74 -32.24
C SER A 219 -0.16 3.95 -31.22
N ALA A 220 -1.49 3.96 -31.40
CA ALA A 220 -2.43 3.17 -30.60
C ALA A 220 -2.46 1.68 -30.97
N ALA A 221 -2.11 1.32 -32.22
CA ALA A 221 -2.06 -0.07 -32.67
C ALA A 221 -0.84 -0.85 -32.12
N SER A 222 0.23 -0.15 -31.75
CA SER A 222 1.47 -0.74 -31.21
C SER A 222 1.59 -0.68 -29.68
N THR A 223 0.77 0.14 -29.00
CA THR A 223 0.79 0.32 -27.55
C THR A 223 -0.61 0.11 -26.97
N GLY A 224 -0.76 -0.86 -26.05
CA GLY A 224 -2.06 -1.14 -25.43
C GLY A 224 -2.66 0.10 -24.76
N VAL A 225 -3.87 0.49 -25.17
CA VAL A 225 -4.61 1.63 -24.60
C VAL A 225 -5.40 1.16 -23.37
N VAL A 226 -5.16 1.78 -22.23
CA VAL A 226 -5.92 1.50 -21.00
C VAL A 226 -7.09 2.47 -20.90
N GLN A 227 -8.30 1.93 -20.99
CA GLN A 227 -9.52 2.69 -20.78
C GLN A 227 -9.69 2.96 -19.28
N LEU A 228 -9.66 4.23 -18.88
CA LEU A 228 -9.89 4.59 -17.49
C LEU A 228 -11.34 4.31 -17.12
N ALA A 229 -11.53 3.61 -16.00
CA ALA A 229 -12.87 3.40 -15.48
C ALA A 229 -13.55 4.76 -15.19
N PRO A 230 -14.88 4.89 -15.36
CA PRO A 230 -15.57 6.17 -15.26
C PRO A 230 -15.32 6.92 -13.95
N PHE A 231 -15.12 6.20 -12.84
CA PHE A 231 -14.85 6.79 -11.53
C PHE A 231 -13.42 7.34 -11.36
N TYR A 232 -12.46 6.94 -12.20
CA TYR A 232 -11.14 7.57 -12.25
C TYR A 232 -11.11 8.82 -13.11
N ALA A 233 -12.08 8.99 -14.03
CA ALA A 233 -12.10 10.11 -14.96
C ALA A 233 -12.14 11.50 -14.27
N PRO A 234 -12.92 11.72 -13.18
CA PRO A 234 -12.89 13.00 -12.46
C PRO A 234 -11.53 13.29 -11.83
N VAL A 235 -10.86 12.28 -11.28
CA VAL A 235 -9.55 12.42 -10.65
C VAL A 235 -8.48 12.70 -11.71
N ALA A 236 -8.49 11.95 -12.81
CA ALA A 236 -7.59 12.19 -13.94
C ALA A 236 -7.79 13.61 -14.50
N LYS A 237 -9.03 14.02 -14.74
CA LYS A 237 -9.34 15.38 -15.21
C LYS A 237 -8.87 16.46 -14.23
N PHE A 238 -9.08 16.27 -12.92
CA PHE A 238 -8.63 17.22 -11.91
C PHE A 238 -7.10 17.35 -11.90
N PHE A 239 -6.36 16.24 -11.83
CA PHE A 239 -4.90 16.27 -11.83
C PHE A 239 -4.36 16.92 -13.11
N MET A 240 -4.86 16.51 -14.27
CA MET A 240 -4.25 16.84 -15.56
C MET A 240 -4.73 18.19 -16.10
N SER A 241 -6.03 18.50 -15.97
CA SER A 241 -6.61 19.73 -16.51
C SER A 241 -6.59 20.88 -15.49
N THR A 242 -6.84 20.60 -14.20
CA THR A 242 -6.93 21.66 -13.17
C THR A 242 -5.58 21.94 -12.53
N CYS A 243 -4.86 20.90 -12.11
CA CYS A 243 -3.58 21.05 -11.42
C CYS A 243 -2.37 21.10 -12.37
N GLY A 244 -2.52 20.69 -13.63
CA GLY A 244 -1.41 20.55 -14.58
C GLY A 244 -0.37 19.51 -14.14
N LEU A 245 -0.80 18.53 -13.34
CA LEU A 245 0.03 17.47 -12.78
C LEU A 245 -0.09 16.19 -13.63
N PRO A 246 1.00 15.42 -13.77
CA PRO A 246 0.93 14.09 -14.39
C PRO A 246 0.15 13.12 -13.50
N LEU A 247 -0.37 12.05 -14.09
CA LEU A 247 -1.09 11.00 -13.37
C LEU A 247 -0.20 9.75 -13.23
N PRO A 248 0.42 9.48 -12.05
CA PRO A 248 1.24 8.29 -11.80
C PRO A 248 0.32 7.07 -11.62
N PHE A 249 -0.32 6.64 -12.70
CA PHE A 249 -1.51 5.80 -12.62
C PHE A 249 -1.30 4.44 -11.92
N PRO A 250 -0.27 3.62 -12.25
CA PRO A 250 -0.03 2.37 -11.52
C PRO A 250 0.18 2.55 -10.02
N VAL A 251 0.92 3.59 -9.63
CA VAL A 251 1.22 3.88 -8.23
C VAL A 251 -0.04 4.37 -7.50
N LEU A 252 -0.85 5.20 -8.16
CA LEU A 252 -2.14 5.64 -7.65
C LEU A 252 -3.09 4.46 -7.45
N LEU A 253 -3.15 3.51 -8.38
CA LEU A 253 -3.97 2.31 -8.25
C LEU A 253 -3.57 1.49 -7.02
N ILE A 254 -2.27 1.31 -6.79
CA ILE A 254 -1.75 0.63 -5.59
C ILE A 254 -2.22 1.35 -4.32
N CYS A 255 -2.04 2.67 -4.26
CA CYS A 255 -2.46 3.49 -3.12
C CYS A 255 -3.97 3.38 -2.87
N VAL A 256 -4.81 3.53 -3.91
CA VAL A 256 -6.26 3.41 -3.80
C VAL A 256 -6.67 2.02 -3.35
N ASN A 257 -6.04 0.97 -3.87
CA ASN A 257 -6.31 -0.40 -3.46
C ASN A 257 -5.99 -0.61 -1.96
N ILE A 258 -4.83 -0.13 -1.51
CA ILE A 258 -4.42 -0.26 -0.10
C ILE A 258 -5.41 0.47 0.80
N MET A 259 -5.77 1.72 0.47
CA MET A 259 -6.73 2.50 1.25
C MET A 259 -8.09 1.83 1.31
N THR A 260 -8.64 1.41 0.16
CA THR A 260 -9.99 0.83 0.10
C THR A 260 -10.08 -0.51 0.83
N THR A 261 -9.12 -1.42 0.61
CA THR A 261 -9.12 -2.76 1.23
C THR A 261 -8.92 -2.68 2.74
N THR A 262 -8.00 -1.84 3.22
CA THR A 262 -7.73 -1.70 4.66
C THR A 262 -8.79 -0.86 5.37
N ALA A 263 -9.45 0.10 4.70
CA ALA A 263 -10.58 0.85 5.27
C ALA A 263 -11.74 -0.09 5.63
N VAL A 264 -12.11 -0.98 4.70
CA VAL A 264 -13.16 -1.97 4.93
C VAL A 264 -12.77 -2.90 6.07
N ARG A 265 -11.52 -3.39 6.08
CA ARG A 265 -11.01 -4.27 7.14
C ARG A 265 -11.00 -3.59 8.50
N ALA A 266 -10.55 -2.35 8.58
CA ALA A 266 -10.52 -1.56 9.81
C ALA A 266 -11.93 -1.35 10.37
N ARG A 267 -12.89 -0.99 9.51
CA ARG A 267 -14.29 -0.81 9.90
C ARG A 267 -14.89 -2.09 10.49
N TRP A 268 -14.71 -3.23 9.81
CA TRP A 268 -15.17 -4.52 10.33
C TRP A 268 -14.44 -4.91 11.63
N GLY A 269 -13.15 -4.64 11.71
CA GLY A 269 -12.36 -4.87 12.92
C GLY A 269 -12.83 -4.04 14.11
N ARG A 270 -13.29 -2.79 13.89
CA ARG A 270 -13.89 -1.97 14.95
C ARG A 270 -15.21 -2.56 15.43
N THR A 271 -16.07 -3.00 14.53
CA THR A 271 -17.31 -3.70 14.90
C THR A 271 -16.99 -4.93 15.76
N TRP A 272 -16.00 -5.73 15.34
CA TRP A 272 -15.53 -6.88 16.09
C TRP A 272 -15.03 -6.49 17.50
N TYR A 273 -14.26 -5.40 17.65
CA TYR A 273 -13.83 -4.90 18.97
C TYR A 273 -15.01 -4.52 19.86
N ILE A 274 -16.06 -3.90 19.32
CA ILE A 274 -17.27 -3.55 20.08
C ILE A 274 -18.00 -4.80 20.55
N GLU A 275 -18.14 -5.80 19.69
CA GLU A 275 -18.79 -7.07 20.03
C GLU A 275 -18.03 -7.84 21.12
N HIS A 276 -16.69 -7.79 21.12
CA HIS A 276 -15.86 -8.60 22.01
C HIS A 276 -15.50 -7.90 23.33
N PHE A 277 -15.31 -6.58 23.32
CA PHE A 277 -14.86 -5.81 24.49
C PHE A 277 -15.90 -4.80 25.00
N GLY A 278 -16.99 -4.59 24.25
CA GLY A 278 -18.06 -3.66 24.59
C GLY A 278 -17.80 -2.22 24.13
N GLU A 279 -18.88 -1.53 23.78
CA GLU A 279 -18.82 -0.15 23.26
C GLU A 279 -18.16 0.83 24.24
N LYS A 280 -18.40 0.66 25.55
CA LYS A 280 -17.78 1.51 26.59
C LYS A 280 -16.26 1.40 26.62
N ALA A 281 -15.71 0.20 26.39
CA ALA A 281 -14.26 -0.02 26.39
C ALA A 281 -13.61 0.53 25.11
N VAL A 282 -14.30 0.39 23.96
CA VAL A 282 -13.85 0.97 22.69
C VAL A 282 -13.92 2.50 22.73
N GLY A 283 -14.96 3.06 23.35
CA GLY A 283 -15.12 4.50 23.56
C GLY A 283 -15.34 5.28 22.26
N GLY A 284 -14.81 6.51 22.22
CA GLY A 284 -14.92 7.42 21.08
C GLY A 284 -14.00 7.11 19.90
N ARG A 285 -13.22 6.02 19.96
CA ARG A 285 -12.19 5.71 18.96
C ARG A 285 -12.83 5.32 17.62
N GLY A 286 -12.32 5.91 16.54
CA GLY A 286 -12.62 5.46 15.17
C GLY A 286 -11.85 4.19 14.82
N ALA A 287 -12.11 3.58 13.67
CA ALA A 287 -11.25 2.49 13.19
C ALA A 287 -9.95 3.07 12.63
N PHE A 288 -10.05 4.06 11.75
CA PHE A 288 -8.90 4.66 11.06
C PHE A 288 -9.00 6.19 10.92
N VAL A 289 -10.20 6.78 11.07
CA VAL A 289 -10.35 8.25 11.15
C VAL A 289 -10.48 8.67 12.61
N PRO A 290 -9.63 9.59 13.11
CA PRO A 290 -9.68 10.06 14.49
C PRO A 290 -11.09 10.50 14.90
N TYR A 291 -11.58 9.92 16.00
CA TYR A 291 -12.86 10.26 16.62
C TYR A 291 -14.12 10.09 15.74
N CYS A 292 -14.01 9.39 14.61
CA CYS A 292 -15.16 9.10 13.75
C CYS A 292 -15.73 7.70 14.09
N LYS A 293 -16.82 7.63 14.86
CA LYS A 293 -17.42 6.35 15.25
C LYS A 293 -17.99 5.53 14.08
N TRP A 294 -18.30 6.17 12.96
CA TRP A 294 -18.84 5.52 11.76
C TRP A 294 -17.77 4.84 10.91
N LEU A 295 -16.51 5.28 11.06
CA LEU A 295 -15.33 4.79 10.34
C LEU A 295 -14.29 4.33 11.35
#